data_AF-A0A425Y716-F1
#
_entry.id   AF-A0A425Y716-F1
#
_cell.length_a   1.000
_cell.length_b   1.000
_cell.length_c   1.000
_cell.angle_alpha   90.00
_cell.angle_beta   90.00
_cell.angle_gamma   90.00
#
_symmetry.space_group_name_H-M   'P 1'
#
loop_
_entity.id
_entity.type
_entity.pdbx_description
1 polymer ?
#
loop_
_entity_poly.entity_id
_entity_poly.type
_entity_poly.pdbx_seq_one_letter_code
_entity_poly.pdbx_strand_id
1 'polypeptide(L)'
;MKAELNTENIAQAEASFASNINFTLTVLPRIKLIYAIKKELKAYHDLKWSFEFDHVNINQNRIIVEYLPLVKRELALFYEIPLVQKFELRSFLGHSSVHFIDIYNFLLDNDCIKENQFTIHAEYRKIPHFILNLNVKRYQLPVLNHYSSIKQDLINPIDDLVLEELKRNFDLFNPIFKFIIDNFR
;
A
#
# COMPACT_ATOMS: atom_id res chain seq x y z
N MET A 1 -8.60 7.21 -11.86
CA MET A 1 -7.22 7.45 -12.33
C MET A 1 -6.30 6.45 -11.66
N LYS A 2 -5.47 5.74 -12.42
CA LYS A 2 -4.33 4.96 -11.90
C LYS A 2 -3.05 5.55 -12.49
N ALA A 3 -2.07 5.85 -11.66
CA ALA A 3 -0.79 6.41 -12.12
C ALA A 3 0.36 5.98 -11.21
N GLU A 4 1.59 6.02 -11.74
CA GLU A 4 2.78 5.76 -10.94
C GLU A 4 2.93 6.83 -9.84
N LEU A 5 3.38 6.42 -8.65
CA LEU A 5 3.63 7.32 -7.53
C LEU A 5 4.93 8.10 -7.74
N ASN A 6 4.85 9.20 -8.49
CA ASN A 6 5.94 10.13 -8.77
C ASN A 6 5.43 11.60 -8.77
N THR A 7 6.35 12.57 -8.72
CA THR A 7 6.01 14.00 -8.61
C THR A 7 5.09 14.49 -9.74
N GLU A 8 5.35 14.08 -10.98
CA GLU A 8 4.60 14.52 -12.17
C GLU A 8 3.14 14.07 -12.10
N ASN A 9 2.91 12.78 -11.84
CA ASN A 9 1.57 12.23 -11.73
C ASN A 9 0.79 12.78 -10.53
N ILE A 10 1.48 13.06 -9.41
CA ILE A 10 0.87 13.70 -8.24
C ILE A 10 0.42 15.12 -8.60
N ALA A 11 1.27 15.90 -9.26
CA ALA A 11 0.93 17.26 -9.70
C ALA A 11 -0.23 17.25 -10.72
N GLN A 12 -0.25 16.28 -11.64
CA GLN A 12 -1.34 16.12 -12.59
C GLN A 12 -2.67 15.78 -11.88
N ALA A 13 -2.64 14.88 -10.90
CA ALA A 13 -3.83 14.55 -10.11
C ALA A 13 -4.31 15.74 -9.28
N GLU A 14 -3.39 16.51 -8.68
CA GLU A 14 -3.69 17.75 -7.97
C GLU A 14 -4.40 18.78 -8.85
N ALA A 15 -3.88 19.02 -10.06
CA ALA A 15 -4.54 19.91 -11.02
C ALA A 15 -5.92 19.38 -11.46
N SER A 16 -6.01 18.07 -11.74
CA SER A 16 -7.22 17.45 -12.29
C SER A 16 -8.37 17.36 -11.29
N PHE A 17 -8.07 17.30 -9.98
CA PHE A 17 -9.05 17.09 -8.91
C PHE A 17 -9.05 18.21 -7.87
N ALA A 18 -8.53 19.39 -8.19
CA ALA A 18 -8.43 20.53 -7.27
C ALA A 18 -9.77 20.95 -6.64
N SER A 19 -10.88 20.79 -7.38
CA SER A 19 -12.24 21.10 -6.90
C SER A 19 -12.86 20.01 -6.02
N ASN A 20 -12.25 18.83 -5.94
CA ASN A 20 -12.74 17.73 -5.13
C ASN A 20 -12.22 17.84 -3.68
N ILE A 21 -13.11 18.22 -2.75
CA ILE A 21 -12.77 18.43 -1.34
C ILE A 21 -12.20 17.16 -0.69
N ASN A 22 -12.75 15.98 -1.01
CA ASN A 22 -12.23 14.72 -0.46
C ASN A 22 -10.80 14.45 -0.96
N PHE A 23 -10.54 14.69 -2.25
CA PHE A 23 -9.21 14.58 -2.81
C PHE A 23 -8.24 15.52 -2.11
N THR A 24 -8.55 16.82 -2.07
CA THR A 24 -7.67 17.87 -1.55
C THR A 24 -7.39 17.72 -0.06
N LEU A 25 -8.38 17.36 0.76
CA LEU A 25 -8.23 17.32 2.23
C LEU A 25 -7.86 15.94 2.77
N THR A 26 -8.14 14.86 2.03
CA THR A 26 -7.93 13.49 2.53
C THR A 26 -6.92 12.73 1.70
N VAL A 27 -7.16 12.58 0.40
CA VAL A 27 -6.37 11.69 -0.45
C VAL A 27 -5.00 12.27 -0.75
N LEU A 28 -4.94 13.52 -1.23
CA LEU A 28 -3.72 14.18 -1.67
C LEU A 28 -2.65 14.30 -0.56
N PRO A 29 -2.97 14.72 0.68
CA PRO A 29 -1.98 14.79 1.76
C PRO A 29 -1.34 13.42 2.04
N ARG A 30 -2.13 12.34 1.94
CA ARG A 30 -1.66 10.97 2.14
C ARG A 30 -0.81 10.47 0.97
N ILE A 31 -1.20 10.78 -0.27
CA ILE A 31 -0.36 10.49 -1.44
C ILE A 31 1.01 11.18 -1.30
N LYS A 32 1.02 12.47 -0.92
CA LYS A 32 2.26 13.24 -0.73
C LYS A 32 3.11 12.67 0.41
N LEU A 33 2.51 12.31 1.55
CA LEU A 33 3.18 11.65 2.67
C LEU A 33 3.80 10.30 2.25
N ILE A 34 3.01 9.40 1.64
CA ILE A 34 3.52 8.10 1.22
C ILE A 34 4.59 8.25 0.14
N TYR A 35 4.49 9.24 -0.75
CA TYR A 35 5.55 9.54 -1.71
C TYR A 35 6.84 10.01 -1.04
N ALA A 36 6.76 10.83 0.01
CA ALA A 36 7.94 11.20 0.80
C ALA A 36 8.57 9.98 1.48
N ILE A 37 7.75 9.12 2.09
CA ILE A 37 8.20 7.86 2.71
C ILE A 37 8.84 6.92 1.67
N LYS A 38 8.27 6.80 0.47
CA LYS A 38 8.84 6.00 -0.64
C LYS A 38 10.30 6.38 -0.93
N LYS A 39 10.67 7.66 -0.82
CA LYS A 39 12.05 8.12 -1.08
C LYS A 39 13.05 7.57 -0.05
N GLU A 40 12.61 7.39 1.20
CA GLU A 40 13.41 6.80 2.27
C GLU A 40 13.53 5.27 2.13
N LEU A 41 12.64 4.64 1.37
CA LEU A 41 12.60 3.20 1.11
C LEU A 41 13.38 2.78 -0.15
N LYS A 42 14.38 3.57 -0.55
CA LYS A 42 15.18 3.34 -1.77
C LYS A 42 15.91 2.00 -1.85
N ALA A 43 16.10 1.31 -0.71
CA ALA A 43 16.74 -0.01 -0.65
C ALA A 43 15.85 -1.15 -1.20
N TYR A 44 14.53 -0.96 -1.29
CA TYR A 44 13.57 -1.95 -1.78
C TYR A 44 13.33 -1.76 -3.29
N HIS A 45 14.27 -2.25 -4.11
CA HIS A 45 14.27 -2.08 -5.57
C HIS A 45 13.23 -2.92 -6.31
N ASP A 46 12.74 -3.95 -5.65
CA ASP A 46 11.77 -4.95 -6.08
C ASP A 46 10.31 -4.52 -5.83
N LEU A 47 10.07 -3.22 -5.63
CA LEU A 47 8.75 -2.64 -5.40
C LEU A 47 8.40 -1.56 -6.42
N LYS A 48 7.26 -1.72 -7.10
CA LYS A 48 6.70 -0.71 -7.99
C LYS A 48 5.48 -0.04 -7.37
N TRP A 49 5.53 1.29 -7.24
CA TRP A 49 4.53 2.07 -6.52
C TRP A 49 3.61 2.83 -7.46
N SER A 50 2.31 2.71 -7.25
CA SER A 50 1.27 3.47 -7.97
C SER A 50 0.20 3.95 -7.00
N PHE A 51 -0.62 4.91 -7.42
CA PHE A 51 -1.81 5.32 -6.70
C PHE A 51 -3.05 5.22 -7.61
N GLU A 52 -4.17 4.93 -6.98
CA GLU A 52 -5.49 4.91 -7.59
C GLU A 52 -6.38 5.94 -6.89
N PHE A 53 -7.07 6.75 -7.70
CA PHE A 53 -8.08 7.68 -7.23
C PHE A 53 -9.37 7.52 -8.05
N ASP A 54 -10.48 7.31 -7.35
CA ASP A 54 -11.83 7.28 -7.84
C ASP A 54 -12.65 8.35 -7.08
N HIS A 55 -13.18 9.31 -7.83
CA HIS A 55 -13.97 10.42 -7.30
C HIS A 55 -15.41 10.02 -6.94
N VAL A 56 -15.88 8.88 -7.45
CA VAL A 56 -17.21 8.31 -7.17
C VAL A 56 -17.11 7.32 -6.01
N ASN A 57 -16.13 6.43 -6.04
CA ASN A 57 -15.96 5.39 -5.03
C ASN A 57 -14.72 5.63 -4.16
N ILE A 58 -14.89 6.44 -3.11
CA ILE A 58 -13.81 6.83 -2.19
C ILE A 58 -13.08 5.64 -1.54
N ASN A 59 -13.74 4.48 -1.44
CA ASN A 59 -13.16 3.27 -0.84
C ASN A 59 -12.17 2.56 -1.78
N GLN A 60 -12.10 2.97 -3.05
CA GLN A 60 -11.09 2.51 -4.01
C GLN A 60 -9.83 3.38 -4.05
N ASN A 61 -9.79 4.47 -3.27
CA ASN A 61 -8.61 5.32 -3.20
C ASN A 61 -7.51 4.63 -2.40
N ARG A 62 -6.35 4.39 -3.03
CA ARG A 62 -5.27 3.59 -2.46
C ARG A 62 -3.92 3.86 -3.10
N ILE A 63 -2.86 3.54 -2.36
CA ILE A 63 -1.54 3.25 -2.91
C ILE A 63 -1.46 1.75 -3.16
N ILE A 64 -0.90 1.35 -4.29
CA ILE A 64 -0.60 -0.03 -4.63
C ILE A 64 0.91 -0.15 -4.76
N VAL A 65 1.48 -1.18 -4.11
CA VAL A 65 2.89 -1.51 -4.18
C VAL A 65 3.04 -2.92 -4.73
N GLU A 66 3.28 -3.02 -6.03
CA GLU A 66 3.44 -4.29 -6.74
C GLU A 66 4.84 -4.88 -6.46
N TYR A 67 4.91 -6.16 -6.08
CA TYR A 67 6.17 -6.87 -5.91
C TYR A 67 6.70 -7.33 -7.27
N LEU A 68 8.00 -7.14 -7.52
CA LEU A 68 8.68 -7.48 -8.77
C LEU A 68 9.52 -8.77 -8.62
N PRO A 69 9.68 -9.57 -9.69
CA PRO A 69 9.11 -9.39 -11.02
C PRO A 69 7.60 -9.67 -11.06
N LEU A 70 6.90 -9.00 -11.98
CA LEU A 70 5.49 -9.33 -12.24
C LEU A 70 5.41 -10.76 -12.80
N VAL A 71 4.84 -11.67 -12.01
CA VAL A 71 4.56 -13.05 -12.44
C VAL A 71 3.32 -13.07 -13.32
N LYS A 72 2.97 -14.24 -13.89
CA LYS A 72 1.67 -14.49 -14.56
C LYS A 72 0.55 -13.78 -13.79
N ARG A 73 -0.42 -13.20 -14.52
CA ARG A 73 -1.56 -12.42 -13.95
C ARG A 73 -2.24 -13.10 -12.74
N GLU A 74 -2.15 -14.42 -12.66
CA GLU A 74 -2.73 -15.22 -11.59
C GLU A 74 -2.08 -14.96 -10.22
N LEU A 75 -0.76 -14.75 -10.19
CA LEU A 75 0.09 -14.48 -9.03
C LEU A 75 0.42 -12.98 -8.87
N ALA A 76 -0.61 -12.14 -8.87
CA ALA A 76 -0.44 -10.72 -8.58
C ALA A 76 -0.19 -10.52 -7.08
N LEU A 77 1.08 -10.49 -6.68
CA LEU A 77 1.52 -10.21 -5.31
C LEU A 77 1.73 -8.70 -5.14
N PHE A 78 0.99 -8.10 -4.22
CA PHE A 78 1.09 -6.65 -3.99
C PHE A 78 0.63 -6.26 -2.59
N TYR A 79 1.06 -5.08 -2.19
CA TYR A 79 0.53 -4.40 -1.02
C TYR A 79 -0.48 -3.31 -1.42
N GLU A 80 -1.44 -3.05 -0.54
CA GLU A 80 -2.36 -1.92 -0.64
C GLU A 80 -2.28 -1.06 0.62
N ILE A 81 -2.21 0.25 0.45
CA ILE A 81 -2.40 1.23 1.52
C ILE A 81 -3.63 2.08 1.17
N PRO A 82 -4.79 1.84 1.81
CA PRO A 82 -5.98 2.65 1.61
C PRO A 82 -5.72 4.12 1.96
N LEU A 83 -6.15 5.04 1.09
CA LEU A 83 -6.01 6.49 1.27
C LEU A 83 -7.15 7.06 2.13
N VAL A 84 -7.40 6.40 3.26
CA VAL A 84 -8.45 6.75 4.24
C VAL A 84 -7.81 7.24 5.55
N GLN A 85 -8.65 7.59 6.54
CA GLN A 85 -8.15 8.16 7.80
C GLN A 85 -7.22 7.23 8.59
N LYS A 86 -7.52 5.93 8.61
CA LYS A 86 -6.70 4.92 9.30
C LYS A 86 -5.58 4.45 8.39
N PHE A 87 -4.39 4.29 8.93
CA PHE A 87 -3.31 3.63 8.24
C PHE A 87 -3.56 2.12 8.29
N GLU A 88 -3.45 1.47 7.14
CA GLU A 88 -3.55 0.03 7.00
C GLU A 88 -2.61 -0.41 5.88
N LEU A 89 -1.77 -1.42 6.15
CA LEU A 89 -0.94 -2.06 5.15
C LEU A 89 -1.53 -3.45 4.91
N ARG A 90 -2.08 -3.64 3.73
CA ARG A 90 -2.67 -4.91 3.31
C ARG A 90 -1.72 -5.65 2.41
N SER A 91 -1.63 -6.97 2.54
CA SER A 91 -0.91 -7.83 1.61
C SER A 91 -1.86 -8.78 0.90
N PHE A 92 -1.79 -8.77 -0.43
CA PHE A 92 -2.58 -9.60 -1.31
C PHE A 92 -1.70 -10.68 -1.92
N LEU A 93 -2.13 -11.93 -1.77
CA LEU A 93 -1.45 -13.10 -2.32
C LEU A 93 -1.90 -13.43 -3.75
N GLY A 94 -2.93 -12.79 -4.27
CA GLY A 94 -3.41 -13.06 -5.62
C GLY A 94 -4.56 -12.13 -6.02
N HIS A 95 -5.07 -12.34 -7.23
CA HIS A 95 -6.13 -11.51 -7.82
C HIS A 95 -7.55 -12.10 -7.63
N SER A 96 -7.67 -13.24 -6.96
CA SER A 96 -8.96 -13.87 -6.66
C SER A 96 -8.93 -14.57 -5.30
N SER A 97 -10.10 -14.80 -4.71
CA SER A 97 -10.21 -15.49 -3.43
C SER A 97 -9.70 -16.94 -3.49
N VAL A 98 -9.84 -17.59 -4.64
CA VAL A 98 -9.34 -18.96 -4.85
C VAL A 98 -7.82 -18.98 -4.77
N HIS A 99 -7.15 -18.11 -5.54
CA HIS A 99 -5.69 -18.03 -5.51
C HIS A 99 -5.16 -17.63 -4.13
N PHE A 100 -5.86 -16.74 -3.41
CA PHE A 100 -5.46 -16.40 -2.05
C PHE A 100 -5.46 -17.64 -1.14
N ILE A 101 -6.52 -18.45 -1.19
CA ILE A 101 -6.64 -19.66 -0.35
C ILE A 101 -5.57 -20.68 -0.72
N ASP A 102 -5.34 -20.91 -2.01
CA ASP A 102 -4.34 -21.88 -2.47
C ASP A 102 -2.93 -21.48 -2.02
N ILE A 103 -2.58 -20.21 -2.15
CA ILE A 103 -1.28 -19.68 -1.73
C ILE A 103 -1.18 -19.65 -0.20
N TYR A 104 -2.26 -19.32 0.50
CA TYR A 104 -2.29 -19.35 1.97
C TYR A 104 -1.97 -20.75 2.49
N ASN A 105 -2.64 -21.78 1.97
CA ASN A 105 -2.40 -23.17 2.36
C ASN A 105 -0.97 -23.60 2.00
N PHE A 106 -0.49 -23.23 0.81
CA PHE A 106 0.90 -23.47 0.42
C PHE A 106 1.91 -22.87 1.42
N LEU A 107 1.67 -21.63 1.90
CA LEU A 107 2.56 -21.01 2.89
C LEU A 107 2.52 -21.70 4.25
N LEU A 108 1.37 -22.27 4.65
CA LEU A 108 1.25 -23.07 5.87
C LEU A 108 1.99 -24.40 5.74
N ASP A 109 1.78 -25.11 4.62
CA ASP A 109 2.39 -26.42 4.36
C ASP A 109 3.93 -26.36 4.28
N ASN A 110 4.48 -25.19 3.96
CA ASN A 110 5.91 -24.93 3.87
C ASN A 110 6.47 -24.16 5.08
N ASP A 111 5.73 -24.08 6.19
CA ASP A 111 6.14 -23.39 7.43
C ASP A 111 6.60 -21.93 7.23
N CYS A 112 6.17 -21.27 6.15
CA CYS A 112 6.52 -19.88 5.86
C CYS A 112 5.76 -18.90 6.76
N ILE A 113 4.54 -19.29 7.13
CA ILE A 113 3.70 -18.58 8.11
C ILE A 113 3.05 -19.60 9.04
N LYS A 114 2.60 -19.14 10.20
CA LYS A 114 1.77 -19.93 11.12
C LYS A 114 0.30 -19.58 10.96
N GLU A 115 -0.56 -20.53 11.32
CA GLU A 115 -1.99 -20.27 11.45
C GLU A 115 -2.22 -19.08 12.41
N ASN A 116 -3.11 -18.17 12.03
CA ASN A 116 -3.44 -16.95 12.79
C ASN A 116 -2.25 -15.99 13.07
N GLN A 117 -1.10 -16.14 12.40
CA GLN A 117 0.02 -15.20 12.53
C GLN A 117 -0.36 -13.79 12.07
N PHE A 118 -1.19 -13.69 11.03
CA PHE A 118 -1.70 -12.44 10.48
C PHE A 118 -3.22 -12.44 10.49
N THR A 119 -3.81 -11.28 10.73
CA THR A 119 -5.27 -11.12 10.60
C THR A 119 -5.66 -11.18 9.12
N ILE A 120 -6.55 -12.10 8.77
CA ILE A 120 -7.13 -12.20 7.42
C ILE A 120 -8.46 -11.45 7.41
N HIS A 121 -8.60 -10.50 6.49
CA HIS A 121 -9.87 -9.83 6.22
C HIS A 121 -10.43 -10.28 4.88
N ALA A 122 -11.72 -10.60 4.85
CA ALA A 122 -12.49 -10.88 3.64
C ALA A 122 -13.79 -10.06 3.68
N GLU A 123 -13.96 -9.13 2.73
CA GLU A 123 -15.14 -8.29 2.61
C GLU A 123 -15.90 -8.64 1.32
N TYR A 124 -17.21 -8.41 1.27
CA TYR A 124 -18.00 -8.62 0.06
C TYR A 124 -17.41 -7.81 -1.12
N ARG A 125 -17.05 -8.51 -2.21
CA ARG A 125 -16.38 -7.98 -3.42
C ARG A 125 -14.91 -7.53 -3.25
N LYS A 126 -14.25 -7.85 -2.13
CA LYS A 126 -12.80 -7.70 -2.00
C LYS A 126 -12.15 -9.08 -1.89
N ILE A 127 -10.98 -9.20 -2.50
CA ILE A 127 -10.14 -10.39 -2.38
C ILE A 127 -9.67 -10.46 -0.91
N PRO A 128 -9.65 -11.65 -0.29
CA PRO A 128 -9.04 -11.84 1.01
C PRO A 128 -7.60 -11.32 1.02
N HIS A 129 -7.19 -10.76 2.14
CA HIS A 129 -5.86 -10.18 2.32
C HIS A 129 -5.44 -10.24 3.77
N PHE A 130 -4.13 -10.16 3.99
CA PHE A 130 -3.57 -9.96 5.32
C PHE A 130 -3.55 -8.50 5.69
N ILE A 131 -3.81 -8.19 6.95
CA ILE A 131 -3.45 -6.90 7.56
C ILE A 131 -2.10 -7.07 8.25
N LEU A 132 -1.11 -6.30 7.82
CA LEU A 132 0.27 -6.42 8.27
C LEU A 132 0.66 -5.39 9.34
N ASN A 133 0.00 -4.25 9.40
CA ASN A 133 0.32 -3.22 10.40
C ASN A 133 -0.33 -3.54 11.75
N LEU A 134 0.52 -3.79 12.76
CA LEU A 134 0.11 -4.17 14.12
C LEU A 134 0.15 -2.97 15.08
N ASN A 135 1.12 -2.07 14.90
CA ASN A 135 1.43 -1.04 15.89
C ASN A 135 0.84 0.33 15.52
N VAL A 136 0.75 0.63 14.21
CA VAL A 136 0.31 1.94 13.71
C VAL A 136 -1.08 1.82 13.12
N LYS A 137 -2.05 2.53 13.71
CA LYS A 137 -3.46 2.52 13.25
C LYS A 137 -3.90 3.81 12.56
N ARG A 138 -3.13 4.89 12.70
CA ARG A 138 -3.45 6.23 12.20
C ARG A 138 -2.16 6.96 11.83
N TYR A 139 -2.26 7.79 10.80
CA TYR A 139 -1.25 8.78 10.46
C TYR A 139 -1.16 9.86 11.54
N GLN A 140 0.03 10.44 11.72
CA GLN A 140 0.22 11.61 12.56
C GLN A 140 -0.42 12.85 11.91
N LEU A 141 -1.45 13.41 12.57
CA LEU A 141 -2.17 14.59 12.08
C LEU A 141 -1.26 15.81 11.83
N PRO A 142 -0.26 16.14 12.67
CA PRO A 142 0.64 17.25 12.39
C PRO A 142 1.38 17.11 11.06
N VAL A 143 1.82 15.89 10.73
CA VAL A 143 2.51 15.58 9.47
C VAL A 143 1.53 15.72 8.28
N LEU A 144 0.32 15.17 8.38
CA LEU A 144 -0.69 15.31 7.31
C LEU A 144 -1.12 16.76 7.07
N ASN A 145 -1.22 17.56 8.13
CA ASN A 145 -1.60 18.97 8.03
C ASN A 145 -0.54 19.79 7.28
N HIS A 146 0.74 19.40 7.38
CA HIS A 146 1.81 20.03 6.61
C HIS A 146 1.54 19.93 5.11
N TYR A 147 1.22 18.73 4.62
CA TYR A 147 0.90 18.47 3.21
C TYR A 147 -0.45 19.04 2.75
N SER A 148 -1.30 19.44 3.68
CA SER A 148 -2.58 20.11 3.41
C SER A 148 -2.42 21.63 3.33
N SER A 149 -1.31 22.17 3.82
CA SER A 149 -1.06 23.60 3.87
C SER A 149 -0.44 24.11 2.56
N ILE A 150 -0.82 25.32 2.15
CA ILE A 150 -0.31 25.98 0.92
C ILE A 150 1.17 26.39 1.08
N LYS A 151 1.71 26.37 2.31
CA LYS A 151 3.09 26.74 2.58
C LYS A 151 4.01 25.54 2.37
N GLN A 152 4.71 25.54 1.24
CA GLN A 152 5.81 24.63 0.97
C GLN A 152 7.00 24.99 1.86
N ASP A 153 7.11 24.37 3.03
CA ASP A 153 8.42 24.35 3.67
C ASP A 153 9.35 23.42 2.89
N LEU A 154 10.65 23.75 2.91
CA LEU A 154 11.71 23.03 2.18
C LEU A 154 11.92 21.59 2.67
N ILE A 155 11.42 21.25 3.85
CA ILE A 155 11.54 19.92 4.47
C ILE A 155 10.16 19.29 4.48
N ASN A 156 9.97 18.25 3.67
CA ASN A 156 8.75 17.43 3.72
C ASN A 156 8.83 16.51 4.95
N PRO A 157 8.04 16.74 6.01
CA PRO A 157 8.08 15.89 7.19
C PRO A 157 7.54 14.51 6.84
N ILE A 158 8.17 13.47 7.38
CA ILE A 158 7.68 12.10 7.26
C ILE A 158 7.04 11.65 8.57
N ASP A 159 6.15 10.67 8.46
CA ASP A 159 5.60 9.97 9.62
C ASP A 159 6.50 8.76 9.91
N ASP A 160 7.48 8.92 10.81
CA ASP A 160 8.47 7.89 11.11
C ASP A 160 7.84 6.57 11.56
N LEU A 161 6.69 6.63 12.25
CA LEU A 161 5.99 5.42 12.68
C LEU A 161 5.48 4.64 11.46
N VAL A 162 4.92 5.32 10.47
CA VAL A 162 4.48 4.69 9.21
C VAL A 162 5.68 4.16 8.42
N LEU A 163 6.78 4.91 8.36
CA LEU A 163 8.02 4.46 7.70
C LEU A 163 8.52 3.14 8.31
N GLU A 164 8.69 3.09 9.63
CA GLU A 164 9.20 1.91 10.32
C GLU A 164 8.23 0.72 10.23
N GLU A 165 6.91 0.99 10.24
CA GLU A 165 5.90 -0.05 10.02
C GLU A 165 5.99 -0.63 8.60
N LEU A 166 6.24 0.19 7.57
CA LEU A 166 6.43 -0.28 6.20
C LEU A 166 7.73 -1.08 6.06
N LYS A 167 8.86 -0.58 6.57
CA LYS A 167 10.15 -1.29 6.53
C LYS A 167 10.03 -2.68 7.15
N ARG A 168 9.54 -2.76 8.39
CA ARG A 168 9.40 -4.02 9.11
C ARG A 168 8.57 -5.03 8.34
N ASN A 169 7.47 -4.58 7.73
CA ASN A 169 6.59 -5.47 6.97
C ASN A 169 7.15 -5.85 5.61
N PHE A 170 7.89 -4.98 4.94
CA PHE A 170 8.59 -5.35 3.70
C PHE A 170 9.74 -6.33 3.97
N ASP A 171 10.51 -6.13 5.03
CA ASP A 171 11.57 -7.06 5.44
C ASP A 171 11.01 -8.44 5.79
N LEU A 172 9.82 -8.49 6.40
CA LEU A 172 9.15 -9.73 6.73
C LEU A 172 8.52 -10.42 5.51
N PHE A 173 7.84 -9.66 4.64
CA PHE A 173 6.89 -10.21 3.68
C PHE A 173 7.40 -10.24 2.23
N ASN A 174 8.40 -9.42 1.86
CA ASN A 174 9.06 -9.54 0.55
C ASN A 174 9.75 -10.91 0.38
N PRO A 175 10.45 -11.48 1.39
CA PRO A 175 10.98 -12.84 1.27
C PRO A 175 9.89 -13.90 1.07
N ILE A 176 8.72 -13.72 1.68
CA ILE A 176 7.55 -14.60 1.49
C ILE A 176 7.05 -14.49 0.05
N PHE A 177 6.90 -13.27 -0.47
CA PHE A 177 6.54 -13.07 -1.88
C PHE A 177 7.55 -13.73 -2.82
N LYS A 178 8.84 -13.52 -2.59
CA LYS A 178 9.89 -14.18 -3.38
C LYS A 178 9.75 -15.72 -3.33
N PHE A 179 9.52 -16.28 -2.16
CA PHE A 179 9.32 -17.73 -2.00
C PHE A 179 8.11 -18.23 -2.81
N ILE A 180 6.98 -17.52 -2.78
CA ILE A 180 5.80 -17.86 -3.60
C ILE A 180 6.17 -17.85 -5.08
N ILE A 181 6.82 -16.79 -5.56
CA ILE A 181 7.22 -16.68 -6.98
C ILE A 181 8.10 -17.85 -7.41
N ASP A 182 9.05 -18.23 -6.56
CA ASP A 182 10.06 -19.24 -6.91
C ASP A 182 9.49 -20.68 -6.84
N ASN A 183 8.44 -20.92 -6.03
CA ASN A 183 8.02 -22.27 -5.65
C ASN A 183 6.54 -22.61 -5.91
N PHE A 184 5.65 -21.63 -6.04
CA PHE A 184 4.23 -21.87 -6.29
C PHE A 184 3.97 -21.96 -7.81
N ARG A 185 3.58 -23.14 -8.31
CA ARG A 185 3.41 -23.45 -9.74
C ARG A 185 1.99 -23.81 -10.12
#